data_AF-A0A258BC06-F1
#
_entry.id   AF-A0A258BC06-F1
#
_cell.length_a   1.000
_cell.length_b   1.000
_cell.length_c   1.000
_cell.angle_alpha   90.00
_cell.angle_beta   90.00
_cell.angle_gamma   90.00
#
_symmetry.space_group_name_H-M   'P 1'
#
loop_
_entity.id
_entity.type
_entity.pdbx_description
1 polymer ?
#
loop_
_entity_poly.entity_id
_entity_poly.type
_entity_poly.pdbx_seq_one_letter_code
_entity_poly.pdbx_strand_id
1 'polypeptide(L)' 'GVLYVKGSNRKVVFQGVHQMMGSDLAGLWGAEPKQTRMVFIGIDLPKDTLLAGLEGCLA' A
#
# COMPACT_ATOMS: atom_id res chain seq x y z
N GLY A 1 4.70 -2.14 -2.15
CA GLY A 1 3.23 -1.98 -2.17
C GLY A 1 2.87 -0.67 -2.83
N VAL A 2 1.91 -0.66 -3.73
CA VAL A 2 1.35 0.56 -4.34
C VAL A 2 0.03 0.88 -3.66
N LEU A 3 -0.16 2.13 -3.24
CA LEU A 3 -1.36 2.62 -2.59
C LEU A 3 -2.02 3.70 -3.45
N TYR A 4 -3.32 3.56 -3.66
CA TYR A 4 -4.18 4.64 -4.12
C TYR A 4 -4.78 5.38 -2.93
N VAL A 5 -4.54 6.69 -2.85
CA VAL A 5 -5.10 7.55 -1.79
C VAL A 5 -6.20 8.41 -2.39
N LYS A 6 -7.40 8.35 -1.79
CA LYS A 6 -8.54 9.19 -2.19
C LYS A 6 -8.13 10.67 -2.12
N GLY A 7 -8.35 11.40 -3.21
CA GLY A 7 -7.96 12.81 -3.33
C GLY A 7 -6.53 13.08 -3.82
N SER A 8 -5.69 12.04 -3.98
CA SER A 8 -4.35 12.20 -4.58
C SER A 8 -4.30 11.59 -5.98
N ASN A 9 -3.81 12.37 -6.94
CA ASN A 9 -3.56 11.89 -8.31
C ASN A 9 -2.15 11.29 -8.46
N ARG A 10 -1.43 11.09 -7.36
CA ARG A 10 -0.09 10.48 -7.34
C ARG A 10 -0.14 9.04 -6.84
N LYS A 11 0.72 8.18 -7.39
CA LYS A 11 0.93 6.83 -6.87
C LYS A 11 1.81 6.95 -5.64
N VAL A 12 1.44 6.28 -4.55
CA VAL A 12 2.29 6.18 -3.36
C VAL A 12 2.84 4.77 -3.31
N VAL A 13 4.15 4.63 -3.21
CA VAL A 13 4.83 3.34 -3.11
C VAL A 13 5.38 3.20 -1.71
N PHE A 14 4.84 2.23 -0.98
CA PHE A 14 5.35 1.79 0.31
C PHE A 14 6.27 0.59 0.12
N GLN A 15 7.46 0.68 0.68
CA GLN A 15 8.43 -0.39 0.62
C GLN A 15 9.13 -0.48 1.97
N GLY A 16 9.09 -1.67 2.57
CA GLY A 16 9.73 -1.96 3.83
C GLY A 16 10.59 -3.19 3.70
N VAL A 17 11.80 -3.13 4.26
CA VAL A 17 12.75 -4.24 4.33
C VAL A 17 13.15 -4.40 5.80
N HIS A 18 12.78 -5.53 6.39
CA HIS A 18 12.93 -5.78 7.83
C HIS A 18 12.32 -4.66 8.68
N GLN A 19 13.13 -3.93 9.46
CA GLN A 19 12.70 -2.86 10.34
C GLN A 19 12.69 -1.48 9.66
N MET A 20 13.20 -1.40 8.44
CA MET A 20 13.22 -0.15 7.69
C MET A 20 11.96 -0.05 6.86
N MET A 21 11.23 1.05 7.03
CA MET A 21 10.03 1.34 6.26
C MET A 21 10.20 2.69 5.57
N GLY A 22 9.98 2.70 4.26
CA GLY A 22 10.05 3.89 3.42
C GLY A 22 8.79 4.03 2.59
N SER A 23 8.39 5.27 2.36
CA SER A 23 7.30 5.62 1.44
C SER A 23 7.79 6.63 0.44
N ASP A 24 7.57 6.37 -0.84
CA ASP A 24 7.97 7.24 -1.94
C ASP A 24 6.76 7.61 -2.81
N LEU A 25 6.78 8.79 -3.42
CA LEU A 25 5.73 9.25 -4.34
C LEU A 25 6.11 8.85 -5.77
N ALA A 26 5.62 7.71 -6.23
CA ALA A 26 5.85 7.20 -7.58
C ALA A 26 4.98 7.90 -8.63
N GLY A 27 5.21 9.19 -8.83
CA GLY A 27 4.65 9.96 -9.96
C GLY A 27 3.12 10.03 -10.00
N LEU A 28 2.58 10.48 -11.13
CA LEU A 28 1.14 10.62 -11.36
C LEU A 28 0.51 9.29 -11.82
N TRP A 29 -0.75 9.06 -11.46
CA TRP A 29 -1.58 8.05 -12.11
C TRP A 29 -1.86 8.51 -13.55
N GLY A 30 -1.28 7.81 -14.53
CA GLY A 30 -1.55 8.05 -15.96
C GLY A 30 -2.90 7.47 -16.40
N ALA A 31 -2.92 6.79 -17.55
CA ALA A 31 -4.11 6.08 -18.06
C ALA A 31 -4.39 4.73 -17.36
N GLU A 32 -3.54 4.30 -16.43
CA GLU A 32 -3.73 3.07 -15.67
C GLU A 32 -4.90 3.17 -14.68
N PRO A 33 -5.62 2.06 -14.43
CA PRO A 33 -6.62 2.02 -13.38
C PRO A 33 -5.96 2.26 -12.01
N LYS A 34 -6.56 3.16 -11.24
CA LYS A 34 -6.12 3.46 -9.88
C LYS A 34 -6.42 2.27 -8.98
N GLN A 35 -5.39 1.47 -8.68
CA GLN A 35 -5.52 0.26 -7.88
C GLN A 35 -4.50 0.24 -6.73
N THR A 36 -4.93 -0.24 -5.58
CA THR A 36 -4.05 -0.52 -4.45
C THR A 36 -3.58 -1.96 -4.54
N ARG A 37 -2.27 -2.19 -4.47
CA ARG A 37 -1.68 -3.52 -4.45
C ARG A 37 -0.58 -3.59 -3.39
N MET A 38 -0.88 -4.28 -2.29
CA MET A 38 0.07 -4.54 -1.21
C MET A 38 0.53 -5.99 -1.24
N VAL A 39 1.82 -6.21 -0.99
CA VAL A 39 2.42 -7.54 -0.87
C VAL A 39 3.23 -7.50 0.41
N PHE A 40 2.90 -8.39 1.34
CA PHE A 40 3.62 -8.59 2.58
C PHE A 40 4.33 -9.94 2.51
N ILE A 41 5.62 -9.96 2.85
CA ILE A 41 6.46 -11.16 2.82
C ILE A 41 7.07 -11.29 4.21
N GLY A 42 6.79 -12.40 4.89
CA GLY A 42 7.28 -12.66 6.24
C GLY A 42 6.93 -14.07 6.70
N ILE A 43 7.56 -14.50 7.78
CA ILE A 43 7.29 -15.78 8.43
C ILE A 43 6.26 -15.53 9.53
N ASP A 44 5.24 -16.39 9.64
CA ASP A 44 4.16 -16.28 10.64
C ASP A 44 3.43 -14.94 10.61
N LEU A 45 3.08 -14.47 9.41
CA LEU A 45 2.45 -13.17 9.23
C LEU A 45 0.97 -13.22 9.66
N PRO A 46 0.50 -12.36 10.58
CA PRO A 46 -0.89 -12.34 11.02
C PRO A 46 -1.80 -11.71 9.95
N LYS A 47 -2.23 -12.53 8.99
CA LYS A 47 -3.02 -12.12 7.81
C LYS A 47 -4.33 -11.43 8.19
N ASP A 48 -5.06 -11.97 9.16
CA ASP A 48 -6.37 -11.44 9.57
C ASP A 48 -6.27 -10.03 10.15
N THR A 49 -5.27 -9.79 11.02
CA THR A 49 -5.01 -8.45 11.57
C THR A 49 -4.65 -7.45 10.48
N LEU A 50 -3.84 -7.86 9.50
CA LEU A 50 -3.47 -7.00 8.37
C LEU A 50 -4.67 -6.67 7.48
N LEU A 51 -5.50 -7.67 7.16
CA LEU A 51 -6.72 -7.47 6.38
C LEU A 51 -7.70 -6.55 7.12
N ALA A 52 -7.97 -6.81 8.39
CA ALA A 52 -8.85 -5.97 9.22
C ALA A 52 -8.35 -4.51 9.30
N GLY A 53 -7.03 -4.31 9.44
CA GLY A 53 -6.43 -2.98 9.41
C GLY A 53 -6.60 -2.26 8.06
N LEU A 54 -6.49 -2.99 6.95
CA LEU A 54 -6.69 -2.45 5.59
C LEU A 54 -8.18 -2.18 5.30
N GLU A 55 -9.08 -3.02 5.77
CA GLU A 55 -10.53 -2.82 5.67
C GLU A 55 -10.98 -1.55 6.40
N GLY A 56 -10.33 -1.22 7.52
CA GLY A 56 -10.56 0.05 8.22
C GLY A 56 -10.27 1.30 7.37
N CYS A 57 -9.40 1.20 6.37
CA CYS A 57 -9.09 2.30 5.45
C CYS A 57 -10.11 2.47 4.31
N LEU A 58 -11.11 1.59 4.20
CA LEU A 58 -12.21 1.71 3.24
C LEU A 58 -13.34 2.64 3.73
N ALA A 59 -13.32 3.01 5.02
CA ALA A 59 -14.32 3.88 5.66
C ALA A 59 -14.28 5.34 5.17
#